data_AF-A0A2Z6MEV0-F1
#
_entry.id   AF-A0A2Z6MEV0-F1
#
_cell.length_a   1.000
_cell.length_b   1.000
_cell.length_c   1.000
_cell.angle_alpha   90.00
_cell.angle_beta   90.00
_cell.angle_gamma   90.00
#
_symmetry.space_group_name_H-M   'P 1'
#
loop_
_entity.id
_entity.type
_entity.pdbx_description
1 polymer ?
#
loop_
_entity_poly.entity_id
_entity_poly.type
_entity_poly.pdbx_seq_one_letter_code
_entity_poly.pdbx_strand_id
1 'polypeptide(L)'
;MVPNLTLAVPHEAENQVELSLKQSFESLQPSLKPPFSLTIPTPDEYTQLNHAILHAILTQPQFAKTHIKHLHAIVTDGYATFLSLLLKIVYHLYPKLLGSVKNQLLWVTDEMVRVSGIGYDALLISLMRQIVGGDFSDDNLWLCTKLVTLLLDKWDSLLEEASHVFCSGLYVFLRLLADHCRLNGEKFESLKHLEVNLCVKIVREEFHLCLKIGRDFIRLLQDLVHVPEFKSIWKDLMLNPTRFNTLGFSSVSQIYCTRTSSRYALLRITPEMETQLRFLLTHVKLGHQKRHLMWFARKFLSELDKETVIVDIVRFICCAHHPPNEIIQSDVVPRWAVIGWLLTTFRRKNYIEANAKLALFYDWLFFDERMDNIMNIEPAILLMVHSIPQYVEMTNTLVEFLLLLLDNYDMEHKDIIVKGVSSAFRLLESKGVIQSLDVLTSCPTLSPSLKEGLSRLLLSCGKLGISKEFLPVPIQPGQQMV
;
A
#
# COMPACT_ATOMS: atom_id res chain seq x y z
N MET A 1 -13.38 10.65 37.70
CA MET A 1 -13.66 10.90 36.27
C MET A 1 -13.08 9.73 35.48
N VAL A 2 -13.85 9.11 34.59
CA VAL A 2 -13.33 7.99 33.78
C VAL A 2 -12.33 8.53 32.76
N PRO A 3 -11.12 7.93 32.65
CA PRO A 3 -10.12 8.41 31.72
C PRO A 3 -10.60 8.25 30.27
N ASN A 4 -10.37 9.26 29.44
CA ASN A 4 -10.66 9.17 28.01
C ASN A 4 -9.53 8.42 27.28
N LEU A 5 -9.83 7.85 26.12
CA LEU A 5 -8.87 7.20 25.22
C LEU A 5 -8.18 8.22 24.31
N THR A 6 -8.91 9.26 23.91
CA THR A 6 -8.45 10.28 22.96
C THR A 6 -8.21 11.64 23.61
N LEU A 7 -7.41 12.47 22.94
CA LEU A 7 -7.29 13.89 23.27
C LEU A 7 -8.62 14.60 22.94
N ALA A 8 -9.31 15.09 23.97
CA ALA A 8 -10.54 15.85 23.78
C ALA A 8 -10.24 17.24 23.18
N VAL A 9 -10.66 17.47 21.94
CA VAL A 9 -10.58 18.79 21.29
C VAL A 9 -11.88 19.55 21.54
N PRO A 10 -11.83 20.85 21.91
CA PRO A 10 -13.04 21.65 22.05
C PRO A 10 -13.88 21.62 20.77
N HIS A 11 -15.20 21.38 20.90
CA HIS A 11 -16.17 21.31 19.81
C HIS A 11 -16.15 20.05 18.92
N GLU A 12 -15.33 19.05 19.24
CA GLU A 12 -15.42 17.75 18.57
C GLU A 12 -16.52 16.88 19.20
N ALA A 13 -17.39 16.29 18.38
CA ALA A 13 -18.41 15.36 18.83
C ALA A 13 -17.76 14.08 19.36
N GLU A 14 -18.30 13.52 20.45
CA GLU A 14 -17.79 12.27 21.01
C GLU A 14 -17.89 11.13 19.99
N ASN A 15 -16.80 10.39 19.83
CA ASN A 15 -16.78 9.24 18.94
C ASN A 15 -17.60 8.09 19.54
N GLN A 16 -18.51 7.51 18.75
CA GLN A 16 -19.41 6.45 19.22
C GLN A 16 -18.67 5.19 19.72
N VAL A 17 -17.50 4.87 19.16
CA VAL A 17 -16.67 3.74 19.61
C VAL A 17 -16.10 4.01 21.00
N GLU A 18 -15.57 5.22 21.24
CA GLU A 18 -15.03 5.59 22.54
C GLU A 18 -16.15 5.68 23.59
N LEU A 19 -17.28 6.27 23.22
CA LEU A 19 -18.45 6.40 24.08
C LEU A 19 -18.97 5.04 24.54
N SER A 20 -19.13 4.07 23.63
CA SER A 20 -19.62 2.74 24.00
C SER A 20 -18.67 2.03 24.98
N LEU A 21 -17.36 2.09 24.72
CA LEU A 21 -16.34 1.52 25.61
C LEU A 21 -16.37 2.16 27.01
N LYS A 22 -16.50 3.48 27.07
CA LYS A 22 -16.56 4.25 28.32
C LYS A 22 -17.81 3.91 29.13
N GLN A 23 -18.98 3.83 28.48
CA GLN A 23 -20.24 3.48 29.13
C GLN A 23 -20.23 2.04 29.69
N SER A 24 -19.68 1.08 28.94
CA SER A 24 -19.51 -0.29 29.45
C SER A 24 -18.57 -0.34 30.65
N PHE A 25 -17.47 0.42 30.61
CA PHE A 25 -16.54 0.51 31.73
C PHE A 25 -17.16 1.12 32.99
N GLU A 26 -17.95 2.19 32.84
CA GLU A 26 -18.66 2.84 33.95
C GLU A 26 -19.69 1.91 34.58
N SER A 27 -20.50 1.25 33.75
CA SER A 27 -21.57 0.35 34.22
C SER A 27 -21.04 -0.93 34.85
N LEU A 28 -19.93 -1.48 34.35
CA LEU A 28 -19.37 -2.77 34.80
C LEU A 28 -18.15 -2.63 35.72
N GLN A 29 -17.81 -1.43 36.19
CA GLN A 29 -16.67 -1.20 37.08
C GLN A 29 -16.59 -2.17 38.28
N PRO A 30 -17.70 -2.52 38.98
CA PRO A 30 -17.67 -3.47 40.08
C PRO A 30 -17.23 -4.88 39.64
N SER A 31 -17.62 -5.29 38.43
CA SER A 31 -17.33 -6.61 37.85
C SER A 31 -15.90 -6.74 37.31
N LEU A 32 -15.15 -5.63 37.22
CA LEU A 32 -13.77 -5.61 36.74
C LEU A 32 -12.72 -5.84 37.85
N LYS A 33 -13.15 -6.10 39.08
CA LYS A 33 -12.27 -6.39 40.21
C LYS A 33 -12.51 -7.80 40.75
N PRO A 34 -11.47 -8.50 41.21
CA PRO A 34 -11.64 -9.77 41.91
C PRO A 34 -12.50 -9.63 43.18
N PRO A 35 -13.27 -10.67 43.57
CA PRO A 35 -13.41 -11.95 42.87
C PRO A 35 -14.28 -11.82 41.61
N PHE A 36 -13.84 -12.45 40.50
CA PHE A 36 -14.62 -12.45 39.26
C PHE A 36 -15.78 -13.44 39.35
N SER A 37 -16.87 -13.12 38.64
CA SER A 37 -18.02 -14.03 38.52
C SER A 37 -17.59 -15.34 37.87
N LEU A 38 -18.07 -16.46 38.42
CA LEU A 38 -17.89 -17.79 37.85
C LEU A 38 -19.03 -18.17 36.88
N THR A 39 -20.06 -17.32 36.79
CA THR A 39 -21.19 -17.54 35.88
C THR A 39 -20.75 -17.27 34.45
N ILE A 40 -21.11 -18.18 33.53
CA ILE A 40 -20.88 -17.99 32.09
C ILE A 40 -21.75 -16.81 31.63
N PRO A 41 -21.15 -15.75 31.06
CA PRO A 41 -21.91 -14.58 30.61
C PRO A 41 -22.80 -14.94 29.42
N THR A 42 -23.98 -14.34 29.35
CA THR A 42 -24.80 -14.33 28.13
C THR A 42 -24.07 -13.60 26.99
N PRO A 43 -24.46 -13.77 25.71
CA PRO A 43 -23.80 -13.10 24.59
C PRO A 43 -23.73 -11.56 24.72
N ASP A 44 -24.79 -10.94 25.24
CA ASP A 44 -24.83 -9.49 25.46
C ASP A 44 -23.92 -9.07 26.61
N GLU A 45 -23.93 -9.80 27.73
CA GLU A 45 -23.03 -9.58 28.85
C GLU A 45 -21.57 -9.77 28.45
N TYR A 46 -21.27 -10.80 27.64
CA TYR A 46 -19.94 -11.07 27.11
C TYR A 46 -19.45 -9.87 26.28
N THR A 47 -20.30 -9.34 25.41
CA THR A 47 -19.98 -8.18 24.58
C THR A 47 -19.69 -6.96 25.46
N GLN A 48 -20.55 -6.66 26.44
CA GLN A 48 -20.37 -5.51 27.34
C GLN A 48 -19.13 -5.66 28.22
N LEU A 49 -18.85 -6.87 28.73
CA LEU A 49 -17.63 -7.17 29.48
C LEU A 49 -16.38 -6.95 28.63
N ASN A 50 -16.37 -7.38 27.36
CA ASN A 50 -15.26 -7.14 26.45
C ASN A 50 -15.00 -5.64 26.24
N HIS A 51 -16.05 -4.82 26.10
CA HIS A 51 -15.92 -3.36 26.00
C HIS A 51 -15.31 -2.77 27.27
N ALA A 52 -15.83 -3.16 28.43
CA ALA A 52 -15.38 -2.67 29.73
C ALA A 52 -13.93 -3.08 30.02
N ILE A 53 -13.57 -4.34 29.77
CA ILE A 53 -12.22 -4.88 29.94
C ILE A 53 -11.25 -4.17 29.00
N LEU A 54 -11.61 -3.98 27.73
CA LEU A 54 -10.75 -3.28 26.77
C LEU A 54 -10.47 -1.84 27.22
N HIS A 55 -11.51 -1.08 27.57
CA HIS A 55 -11.34 0.27 28.09
C HIS A 55 -10.45 0.29 29.33
N ALA A 56 -10.64 -0.66 30.25
CA ALA A 56 -9.84 -0.78 31.46
C ALA A 56 -8.37 -1.09 31.17
N ILE A 57 -8.07 -2.01 30.23
CA ILE A 57 -6.70 -2.32 29.79
C ILE A 57 -6.02 -1.08 29.21
N LEU A 58 -6.74 -0.32 28.41
CA LEU A 58 -6.21 0.86 27.72
C LEU A 58 -5.96 2.05 28.66
N THR A 59 -6.74 2.16 29.75
CA THR A 59 -6.71 3.32 30.66
C THR A 59 -6.07 3.05 32.01
N GLN A 60 -5.90 1.79 32.41
CA GLN A 60 -5.35 1.39 33.72
C GLN A 60 -4.16 0.42 33.57
N PRO A 61 -2.99 0.89 33.10
CA PRO A 61 -1.79 0.06 32.90
C PRO A 61 -1.41 -0.79 34.11
N GLN A 62 -1.57 -0.24 35.32
CA GLN A 62 -1.26 -0.90 36.59
C GLN A 62 -2.12 -2.15 36.86
N PHE A 63 -3.30 -2.25 36.24
CA PHE A 63 -4.23 -3.39 36.39
C PHE A 63 -4.36 -4.22 35.11
N ALA A 64 -3.60 -3.91 34.05
CA ALA A 64 -3.74 -4.55 32.75
C ALA A 64 -3.59 -6.08 32.80
N LYS A 65 -2.67 -6.60 33.61
CA LYS A 65 -2.49 -8.05 33.81
C LYS A 65 -3.72 -8.72 34.45
N THR A 66 -4.39 -8.02 35.37
CA THR A 66 -5.61 -8.51 36.01
C THR A 66 -6.77 -8.53 35.02
N HIS A 67 -6.91 -7.46 34.23
CA HIS A 67 -7.95 -7.36 33.21
C HIS A 67 -7.77 -8.39 32.08
N ILE A 68 -6.53 -8.68 31.67
CA ILE A 68 -6.25 -9.74 30.70
C ILE A 68 -6.55 -11.13 31.26
N LYS A 69 -6.21 -11.40 32.52
CA LYS A 69 -6.62 -12.66 33.16
C LYS A 69 -8.14 -12.83 33.19
N HIS A 70 -8.87 -11.72 33.40
CA HIS A 70 -10.32 -11.73 33.34
C HIS A 70 -10.81 -12.06 31.93
N LEU A 71 -10.25 -11.42 30.89
CA LEU A 71 -10.56 -11.74 29.48
C LEU A 71 -10.35 -13.23 29.19
N HIS A 72 -9.18 -13.76 29.53
CA HIS A 72 -8.82 -15.16 29.30
C HIS A 72 -9.78 -16.13 30.01
N ALA A 73 -10.31 -15.75 31.17
CA ALA A 73 -11.25 -16.59 31.92
C ALA A 73 -12.66 -16.62 31.33
N ILE A 74 -13.07 -15.59 30.58
CA ILE A 74 -14.42 -15.47 30.02
C ILE A 74 -14.50 -15.77 28.51
N VAL A 75 -13.36 -15.93 27.84
CA VAL A 75 -13.31 -16.04 26.38
C VAL A 75 -14.05 -17.28 25.88
N THR A 76 -14.91 -17.11 24.88
CA THR A 76 -15.69 -18.20 24.27
C THR A 76 -15.63 -18.24 22.74
N ASP A 77 -15.07 -17.20 22.12
CA ASP A 77 -15.07 -16.99 20.66
C ASP A 77 -13.64 -16.84 20.09
N GLY A 78 -12.63 -17.39 20.77
CA GLY A 78 -11.24 -17.26 20.36
C GLY A 78 -10.77 -15.80 20.28
N TYR A 79 -11.28 -14.94 21.16
CA TYR A 79 -11.00 -13.49 21.24
C TYR A 79 -11.54 -12.65 20.07
N ALA A 80 -12.36 -13.22 19.18
CA ALA A 80 -12.83 -12.54 17.97
C ALA A 80 -13.56 -11.22 18.28
N THR A 81 -14.44 -11.20 19.28
CA THR A 81 -15.16 -9.98 19.72
C THR A 81 -14.18 -8.92 20.23
N PHE A 82 -13.21 -9.33 21.05
CA PHE A 82 -12.20 -8.42 21.61
C PHE A 82 -11.31 -7.81 20.52
N LEU A 83 -10.83 -8.64 19.58
CA LEU A 83 -10.02 -8.21 18.45
C LEU A 83 -10.79 -7.30 17.48
N SER A 84 -12.09 -7.56 17.27
CA SER A 84 -12.95 -6.67 16.49
C SER A 84 -13.03 -5.26 17.12
N LEU A 85 -13.08 -5.16 18.45
CA LEU A 85 -13.06 -3.89 19.15
C LEU A 85 -11.71 -3.19 19.03
N LEU A 86 -10.60 -3.92 19.18
CA LEU A 86 -9.25 -3.38 18.97
C LEU A 86 -9.08 -2.83 17.55
N LEU A 87 -9.54 -3.57 16.54
CA LEU A 87 -9.53 -3.15 15.14
C LEU A 87 -10.32 -1.85 14.93
N LYS A 88 -11.51 -1.73 15.53
CA LYS A 88 -12.30 -0.48 15.49
C LYS A 88 -11.55 0.69 16.13
N ILE A 89 -10.89 0.48 17.27
CA ILE A 89 -10.07 1.52 17.91
C ILE A 89 -8.92 1.95 16.98
N VAL A 90 -8.19 1.00 16.41
CA VAL A 90 -7.07 1.30 15.49
C VAL A 90 -7.57 2.07 14.27
N TYR A 91 -8.67 1.64 13.67
CA TYR A 91 -9.20 2.26 12.46
C TYR A 91 -9.78 3.67 12.70
N HIS A 92 -10.56 3.85 13.77
CA HIS A 92 -11.32 5.09 13.99
C HIS A 92 -10.64 6.09 14.93
N LEU A 93 -9.81 5.63 15.86
CA LEU A 93 -9.31 6.46 16.96
C LEU A 93 -7.79 6.64 16.97
N TYR A 94 -7.01 5.77 16.32
CA TYR A 94 -5.54 5.72 16.46
C TYR A 94 -4.82 7.08 16.38
N PRO A 95 -5.10 7.95 15.38
CA PRO A 95 -4.41 9.24 15.27
C PRO A 95 -4.63 10.18 16.47
N LYS A 96 -5.70 9.95 17.25
CA LYS A 96 -6.13 10.78 18.37
C LYS A 96 -5.88 10.15 19.73
N LEU A 97 -5.43 8.90 19.78
CA LEU A 97 -5.17 8.18 21.02
C LEU A 97 -4.07 8.88 21.82
N LEU A 98 -4.25 8.92 23.14
CA LEU A 98 -3.20 9.34 24.07
C LEU A 98 -1.98 8.41 23.99
N GLY A 99 -0.78 8.94 24.24
CA GLY A 99 0.46 8.15 24.19
C GLY A 99 0.45 6.94 25.14
N SER A 100 -0.10 7.08 26.35
CA SER A 100 -0.27 5.95 27.28
C SER A 100 -1.21 4.87 26.74
N VAL A 101 -2.27 5.28 26.03
CA VAL A 101 -3.25 4.38 25.41
C VAL A 101 -2.63 3.65 24.22
N LYS A 102 -1.83 4.34 23.38
CA LYS A 102 -1.07 3.69 22.29
C LYS A 102 -0.13 2.62 22.83
N ASN A 103 0.56 2.89 23.94
CA ASN A 103 1.43 1.90 24.60
C ASN A 103 0.64 0.65 25.04
N GLN A 104 -0.50 0.85 25.72
CA GLN A 104 -1.35 -0.26 26.15
C GLN A 104 -1.97 -1.02 24.97
N LEU A 105 -2.32 -0.33 23.89
CA LEU A 105 -2.83 -0.91 22.66
C LEU A 105 -1.82 -1.88 22.03
N LEU A 106 -0.54 -1.48 21.94
CA LEU A 106 0.50 -2.38 21.42
C LEU A 106 0.80 -3.52 22.41
N TRP A 107 0.77 -3.26 23.71
CA TRP A 107 0.93 -4.32 24.72
C TRP A 107 -0.15 -5.40 24.62
N VAL A 108 -1.41 -5.00 24.48
CA VAL A 108 -2.50 -5.98 24.33
C VAL A 108 -2.50 -6.64 22.95
N THR A 109 -2.03 -5.95 21.91
CA THR A 109 -1.82 -6.56 20.58
C THR A 109 -0.83 -7.72 20.67
N ASP A 110 0.31 -7.53 21.34
CA ASP A 110 1.30 -8.60 21.58
C ASP A 110 0.72 -9.77 22.40
N GLU A 111 -0.18 -9.49 23.36
CA GLU A 111 -0.93 -10.56 24.04
C GLU A 111 -1.86 -11.32 23.09
N MET A 112 -2.59 -10.63 22.20
CA MET A 112 -3.48 -11.27 21.23
C MET A 112 -2.74 -12.13 20.21
N VAL A 113 -1.51 -11.73 19.84
CA VAL A 113 -0.62 -12.56 19.03
C VAL A 113 -0.15 -13.79 19.79
N ARG A 114 0.21 -13.66 21.09
CA ARG A 114 0.62 -14.80 21.93
C ARG A 114 -0.44 -15.89 22.06
N VAL A 115 -1.72 -15.51 22.09
CA VAL A 115 -2.85 -16.45 22.24
C VAL A 115 -3.47 -16.85 20.90
N SER A 116 -2.84 -16.48 19.78
CA SER A 116 -3.35 -16.71 18.41
C SER A 116 -4.82 -16.33 18.25
N GLY A 117 -5.21 -15.17 18.77
CA GLY A 117 -6.60 -14.70 18.76
C GLY A 117 -7.14 -14.50 17.33
N ILE A 118 -8.39 -14.90 17.08
CA ILE A 118 -8.97 -14.88 15.73
C ILE A 118 -9.02 -13.44 15.18
N GLY A 119 -8.21 -13.16 14.15
CA GLY A 119 -8.09 -11.85 13.51
C GLY A 119 -6.91 -10.99 13.98
N TYR A 120 -5.93 -11.54 14.71
CA TYR A 120 -4.73 -10.80 15.13
C TYR A 120 -3.91 -10.30 13.93
N ASP A 121 -3.92 -11.05 12.82
CA ASP A 121 -3.24 -10.76 11.56
C ASP A 121 -3.78 -9.46 10.93
N ALA A 122 -5.11 -9.32 10.88
CA ALA A 122 -5.77 -8.10 10.44
C ALA A 122 -5.42 -6.92 11.35
N LEU A 123 -5.31 -7.14 12.66
CA LEU A 123 -4.91 -6.09 13.61
C LEU A 123 -3.49 -5.59 13.35
N LEU A 124 -2.53 -6.50 13.13
CA LEU A 124 -1.15 -6.15 12.78
C LEU A 124 -1.11 -5.35 11.46
N ILE A 125 -1.85 -5.79 10.45
CA ILE A 125 -1.95 -5.07 9.17
C ILE A 125 -2.57 -3.68 9.36
N SER A 126 -3.64 -3.56 10.14
CA SER A 126 -4.27 -2.28 10.45
C SER A 126 -3.38 -1.33 11.22
N LEU A 127 -2.51 -1.83 12.11
CA LEU A 127 -1.49 -1.04 12.80
C LEU A 127 -0.38 -0.59 11.85
N MET A 128 0.09 -1.45 10.95
CA MET A 128 1.06 -1.06 9.92
C MET A 128 0.54 0.06 9.03
N ARG A 129 -0.76 0.06 8.72
CA ARG A 129 -1.44 1.14 7.98
C ARG A 129 -1.47 2.48 8.71
N GLN A 130 -1.20 2.52 10.02
CA GLN A 130 -1.11 3.77 10.77
C GLN A 130 0.25 4.45 10.63
N ILE A 131 1.28 3.74 10.15
CA ILE A 131 2.59 4.33 9.92
C ILE A 131 2.53 5.24 8.69
N VAL A 132 2.83 6.52 8.88
CA VAL A 132 2.83 7.52 7.81
C VAL A 132 4.22 7.56 7.16
N GLY A 133 4.29 7.47 5.83
CA GLY A 133 5.53 7.68 5.07
C GLY A 133 5.96 9.14 5.11
N GLY A 134 7.27 9.40 5.19
CA GLY A 134 7.81 10.76 5.31
C GLY A 134 7.49 11.50 6.62
N ASP A 135 6.90 10.83 7.61
CA ASP A 135 6.70 11.38 8.96
C ASP A 135 7.78 10.84 9.92
N PHE A 136 8.63 11.73 10.41
CA PHE A 136 9.75 11.40 11.29
C PHE A 136 9.54 11.81 12.75
N SER A 137 8.29 12.03 13.15
CA SER A 137 7.93 12.26 14.55
C SER A 137 8.28 11.05 15.43
N ASP A 138 8.55 11.30 16.72
CA ASP A 138 8.86 10.25 17.68
C ASP A 138 7.76 9.18 17.75
N ASP A 139 6.50 9.59 17.70
CA ASP A 139 5.33 8.70 17.72
C ASP A 139 5.32 7.73 16.51
N ASN A 140 5.63 8.23 15.31
CA ASN A 140 5.62 7.40 14.09
C ASN A 140 6.80 6.41 14.09
N LEU A 141 8.01 6.88 14.44
CA LEU A 141 9.21 6.05 14.55
C LEU A 141 9.10 5.01 15.66
N TRP A 142 8.46 5.36 16.77
CA TRP A 142 8.16 4.43 17.87
C TRP A 142 7.23 3.32 17.40
N LEU A 143 6.18 3.62 16.63
CA LEU A 143 5.30 2.60 16.06
C LEU A 143 6.07 1.68 15.10
N CYS A 144 6.90 2.22 14.21
CA CYS A 144 7.79 1.42 13.35
C CYS A 144 8.62 0.45 14.17
N THR A 145 9.30 0.97 15.21
CA THR A 145 10.15 0.18 16.11
C THR A 145 9.36 -0.94 16.79
N LYS A 146 8.17 -0.64 17.32
CA LYS A 146 7.38 -1.67 18.01
C LYS A 146 6.88 -2.75 17.07
N LEU A 147 6.44 -2.40 15.87
CA LEU A 147 5.94 -3.38 14.91
C LEU A 147 7.05 -4.22 14.30
N VAL A 148 8.20 -3.62 13.92
CA VAL A 148 9.33 -4.40 13.39
C VAL A 148 9.86 -5.38 14.44
N THR A 149 9.97 -4.94 15.70
CA THR A 149 10.39 -5.80 16.81
C THR A 149 9.39 -6.94 17.04
N LEU A 150 8.08 -6.65 17.08
CA LEU A 150 7.06 -7.69 17.24
C LEU A 150 7.12 -8.73 16.11
N LEU A 151 7.28 -8.30 14.86
CA LEU A 151 7.39 -9.21 13.71
C LEU A 151 8.64 -10.10 13.79
N LEU A 152 9.76 -9.57 14.27
CA LEU A 152 11.00 -10.33 14.49
C LEU A 152 10.87 -11.30 15.67
N ASP A 153 10.30 -10.84 16.79
CA ASP A 153 10.14 -11.62 18.02
C ASP A 153 9.13 -12.78 17.86
N LYS A 154 8.16 -12.62 16.96
CA LYS A 154 7.10 -13.60 16.65
C LYS A 154 7.31 -14.30 15.31
N TRP A 155 8.57 -14.35 14.84
CA TRP A 155 8.91 -14.84 13.51
C TRP A 155 8.28 -16.19 13.17
N ASP A 156 8.59 -17.21 13.97
CA ASP A 156 8.18 -18.59 13.70
C ASP A 156 6.65 -18.77 13.73
N SER A 157 5.99 -18.24 14.77
CA SER A 157 4.53 -18.32 14.90
C SER A 157 3.80 -17.61 13.76
N LEU A 158 4.29 -16.44 13.34
CA LEU A 158 3.69 -15.70 12.23
C LEU A 158 3.94 -16.39 10.89
N LEU A 159 5.08 -17.06 10.72
CA LEU A 159 5.40 -17.75 9.47
C LEU A 159 4.48 -18.96 9.27
N GLU A 160 4.24 -19.71 10.35
CA GLU A 160 3.36 -20.88 10.34
C GLU A 160 1.88 -20.51 10.16
N GLU A 161 1.38 -19.55 10.94
CA GLU A 161 -0.06 -19.26 10.99
C GLU A 161 -0.51 -18.13 10.06
N ALA A 162 0.35 -17.12 9.82
CA ALA A 162 -0.05 -15.84 9.23
C ALA A 162 1.00 -15.23 8.29
N SER A 163 1.67 -16.03 7.46
CA SER A 163 2.79 -15.58 6.58
C SER A 163 2.48 -14.40 5.66
N HIS A 164 1.20 -14.14 5.38
CA HIS A 164 0.76 -12.95 4.62
C HIS A 164 1.00 -11.63 5.37
N VAL A 165 1.13 -11.66 6.70
CA VAL A 165 1.56 -10.51 7.52
C VAL A 165 2.98 -10.11 7.12
N PHE A 166 3.90 -11.06 6.88
CA PHE A 166 5.25 -10.74 6.37
C PHE A 166 5.24 -10.17 4.96
N CYS A 167 4.31 -10.59 4.09
CA CYS A 167 4.17 -9.94 2.79
C CYS A 167 3.80 -8.45 2.95
N SER A 168 2.92 -8.15 3.90
CA SER A 168 2.47 -6.80 4.19
C SER A 168 3.56 -5.99 4.89
N GLY A 169 4.24 -6.60 5.85
CA GLY A 169 5.39 -6.04 6.57
C GLY A 169 6.55 -5.71 5.62
N LEU A 170 6.93 -6.63 4.73
CA LEU A 170 7.97 -6.39 3.74
C LEU A 170 7.63 -5.18 2.85
N TYR A 171 6.39 -5.12 2.34
CA TYR A 171 5.96 -3.98 1.51
C TYR A 171 6.03 -2.64 2.28
N VAL A 172 5.58 -2.65 3.53
CA VAL A 172 5.58 -1.47 4.41
C VAL A 172 6.99 -1.02 4.76
N PHE A 173 7.84 -1.94 5.22
CA PHE A 173 9.17 -1.63 5.73
C PHE A 173 10.20 -1.37 4.64
N LEU A 174 10.12 -2.00 3.45
CA LEU A 174 10.96 -1.57 2.32
C LEU A 174 10.68 -0.10 1.96
N ARG A 175 9.40 0.28 1.93
CA ARG A 175 8.98 1.65 1.61
C ARG A 175 9.43 2.65 2.68
N LEU A 176 9.24 2.33 3.97
CA LEU A 176 9.65 3.19 5.09
C LEU A 176 11.16 3.32 5.19
N LEU A 177 11.88 2.22 5.04
CA LEU A 177 13.34 2.19 5.11
C LEU A 177 13.95 3.10 4.05
N ALA A 178 13.35 3.20 2.86
CA ALA A 178 13.80 4.12 1.81
C ALA A 178 13.70 5.61 2.24
N ASP A 179 12.79 5.96 3.15
CA ASP A 179 12.75 7.29 3.77
C ASP A 179 13.80 7.41 4.89
N HIS A 180 13.90 6.40 5.77
CA HIS A 180 14.83 6.43 6.91
C HIS A 180 16.30 6.43 6.48
N CYS A 181 16.66 5.73 5.41
CA CYS A 181 18.02 5.73 4.84
C CYS A 181 18.45 7.07 4.26
N ARG A 182 17.51 7.98 3.97
CA ARG A 182 17.82 9.34 3.50
C ARG A 182 18.16 10.30 4.65
N LEU A 183 17.90 9.89 5.89
CA LEU A 183 18.18 10.67 7.08
C LEU A 183 19.52 10.24 7.70
N ASN A 184 20.28 11.24 8.13
CA ASN A 184 21.50 11.06 8.90
C ASN A 184 21.18 11.33 10.38
N GLY A 185 21.56 10.42 11.28
CA GLY A 185 21.47 10.63 12.71
C GLY A 185 21.42 9.33 13.51
N GLU A 186 22.10 9.30 14.66
CA GLU A 186 22.18 8.13 15.54
C GLU A 186 20.81 7.61 15.99
N LYS A 187 19.82 8.51 16.14
CA LYS A 187 18.43 8.17 16.50
C LYS A 187 17.78 7.16 15.53
N PHE A 188 18.19 7.16 14.26
CA PHE A 188 17.60 6.30 13.23
C PHE A 188 18.35 4.97 13.05
N GLU A 189 19.59 4.85 13.53
CA GLU A 189 20.43 3.68 13.24
C GLU A 189 19.87 2.40 13.83
N SER A 190 19.37 2.44 15.06
CA SER A 190 18.78 1.27 15.73
C SER A 190 17.54 0.77 14.99
N LEU A 191 16.64 1.68 14.61
CA LEU A 191 15.45 1.36 13.83
C LEU A 191 15.82 0.83 12.44
N LYS A 192 16.71 1.52 11.72
CA LYS A 192 17.18 1.08 10.39
C LYS A 192 17.75 -0.33 10.43
N HIS A 193 18.55 -0.65 11.44
CA HIS A 193 19.09 -2.01 11.60
C HIS A 193 17.99 -3.06 11.77
N LEU A 194 16.95 -2.77 12.57
CA LEU A 194 15.81 -3.67 12.73
C LEU A 194 15.03 -3.84 11.42
N GLU A 195 14.78 -2.76 10.69
CA GLU A 195 14.04 -2.76 9.42
C GLU A 195 14.81 -3.49 8.31
N VAL A 196 16.13 -3.23 8.21
CA VAL A 196 17.04 -3.96 7.31
C VAL A 196 17.01 -5.44 7.66
N ASN A 197 17.18 -5.80 8.95
CA ASN A 197 17.16 -7.19 9.39
C ASN A 197 15.85 -7.88 8.99
N LEU A 198 14.69 -7.29 9.32
CA LEU A 198 13.39 -7.87 8.97
C LEU A 198 13.26 -8.07 7.45
N CYS A 199 13.52 -7.02 6.66
CA CYS A 199 13.35 -7.10 5.21
C CYS A 199 14.31 -8.10 4.56
N VAL A 200 15.58 -8.10 4.95
CA VAL A 200 16.59 -9.02 4.44
C VAL A 200 16.26 -10.46 4.85
N LYS A 201 15.83 -10.68 6.09
CA LYS A 201 15.43 -12.01 6.58
C LYS A 201 14.27 -12.57 5.76
N ILE A 202 13.21 -11.79 5.51
CA ILE A 202 12.08 -12.21 4.66
C ILE A 202 12.56 -12.52 3.24
N VAL A 203 13.38 -11.65 2.64
CA VAL A 203 13.82 -11.82 1.25
C VAL A 203 14.77 -13.02 1.11
N ARG A 204 15.63 -13.29 2.09
CA ARG A 204 16.65 -14.35 2.02
C ARG A 204 16.12 -15.71 2.46
N GLU A 205 15.27 -15.76 3.48
CA GLU A 205 14.75 -17.01 4.04
C GLU A 205 13.41 -17.39 3.41
N GLU A 206 12.55 -16.42 3.07
CA GLU A 206 11.16 -16.64 2.66
C GLU A 206 10.81 -15.93 1.34
N PHE A 207 11.69 -16.02 0.34
CA PHE A 207 11.56 -15.30 -0.93
C PHE A 207 10.25 -15.57 -1.69
N HIS A 208 9.63 -16.73 -1.47
CA HIS A 208 8.31 -17.06 -2.00
C HIS A 208 7.22 -16.05 -1.60
N LEU A 209 7.38 -15.36 -0.46
CA LEU A 209 6.52 -14.27 -0.01
C LEU A 209 6.71 -13.00 -0.85
N CYS A 210 7.92 -12.72 -1.32
CA CYS A 210 8.21 -11.60 -2.22
C CYS A 210 7.48 -11.76 -3.56
N LEU A 211 7.39 -13.00 -4.07
CA LEU A 211 6.63 -13.31 -5.29
C LEU A 211 5.13 -12.99 -5.15
N LYS A 212 4.55 -13.13 -3.95
CA LYS A 212 3.14 -12.79 -3.68
C LYS A 212 2.86 -11.28 -3.76
N ILE A 213 3.89 -10.43 -3.61
CA ILE A 213 3.77 -8.97 -3.77
C ILE A 213 3.70 -8.61 -5.26
N GLY A 214 4.46 -9.29 -6.11
CA GLY A 214 4.55 -9.01 -7.54
C GLY A 214 5.45 -7.80 -7.85
N ARG A 215 5.23 -7.16 -9.00
CA ARG A 215 6.12 -6.15 -9.59
C ARG A 215 6.50 -4.99 -8.65
N ASP A 216 5.61 -4.51 -7.79
CA ASP A 216 5.95 -3.42 -6.85
C ASP A 216 7.04 -3.83 -5.84
N PHE A 217 7.32 -5.12 -5.61
CA PHE A 217 8.49 -5.56 -4.84
C PHE A 217 9.78 -5.01 -5.45
N ILE A 218 9.93 -5.09 -6.79
CA ILE A 218 11.10 -4.56 -7.50
C ILE A 218 11.17 -3.05 -7.39
N ARG A 219 10.02 -2.37 -7.54
CA ARG A 219 9.93 -0.90 -7.37
C ARG A 219 10.40 -0.45 -5.99
N LEU A 220 10.07 -1.19 -4.93
CA LEU A 220 10.49 -0.84 -3.57
C LEU A 220 11.95 -1.21 -3.32
N LEU A 221 12.40 -2.35 -3.83
CA LEU A 221 13.77 -2.82 -3.67
C LEU A 221 14.79 -1.89 -4.35
N GLN A 222 14.45 -1.33 -5.53
CA GLN A 222 15.35 -0.45 -6.28
C GLN A 222 15.73 0.82 -5.49
N ASP A 223 14.82 1.34 -4.66
CA ASP A 223 15.05 2.53 -3.84
C ASP A 223 16.11 2.26 -2.75
N LEU A 224 16.39 0.99 -2.44
CA LEU A 224 17.30 0.55 -1.38
C LEU A 224 18.63 -0.01 -1.88
N VAL A 225 18.89 -0.04 -3.19
CA VAL A 225 20.13 -0.63 -3.77
C VAL A 225 21.42 0.05 -3.28
N HIS A 226 21.33 1.26 -2.73
CA HIS A 226 22.46 1.95 -2.12
C HIS A 226 22.88 1.35 -0.76
N VAL A 227 22.00 0.59 -0.10
CA VAL A 227 22.26 -0.12 1.15
C VAL A 227 22.93 -1.47 0.86
N PRO A 228 24.03 -1.84 1.54
CA PRO A 228 24.85 -3.00 1.18
C PRO A 228 24.10 -4.34 1.05
N GLU A 229 23.20 -4.62 1.99
CA GLU A 229 22.43 -5.85 2.05
C GLU A 229 21.47 -5.97 0.86
N PHE A 230 20.80 -4.88 0.51
CA PHE A 230 19.88 -4.83 -0.63
C PHE A 230 20.62 -4.79 -1.97
N LYS A 231 21.82 -4.19 -2.02
CA LYS A 231 22.73 -4.30 -3.18
C LYS A 231 23.10 -5.76 -3.45
N SER A 232 23.38 -6.52 -2.39
CA SER A 232 23.67 -7.95 -2.47
C SER A 232 22.46 -8.75 -2.96
N ILE A 233 21.27 -8.46 -2.42
CA ILE A 233 20.00 -9.06 -2.89
C ILE A 233 19.78 -8.75 -4.38
N TRP A 234 19.94 -7.49 -4.78
CA TRP A 234 19.75 -7.05 -6.17
C TRP A 234 20.68 -7.79 -7.12
N LYS A 235 21.96 -7.93 -6.75
CA LYS A 235 22.94 -8.68 -7.53
C LYS A 235 22.51 -10.15 -7.71
N ASP A 236 22.07 -10.79 -6.63
CA ASP A 236 21.61 -12.18 -6.70
C ASP A 236 20.31 -12.31 -7.50
N LEU A 237 19.41 -11.33 -7.44
CA LEU A 237 18.17 -11.31 -8.20
C LEU A 237 18.41 -11.28 -9.71
N MET A 238 19.37 -10.46 -10.15
CA MET A 238 19.67 -10.31 -11.58
C MET A 238 20.59 -11.44 -12.09
N LEU A 239 21.58 -11.86 -11.30
CA LEU A 239 22.66 -12.74 -11.78
C LEU A 239 22.58 -14.18 -11.28
N ASN A 240 21.97 -14.44 -10.12
CA ASN A 240 21.99 -15.75 -9.45
C ASN A 240 20.65 -16.11 -8.79
N PRO A 241 19.53 -16.14 -9.53
CA PRO A 241 18.18 -16.31 -8.96
C PRO A 241 18.00 -17.62 -8.18
N THR A 242 18.82 -18.65 -8.45
CA THR A 242 18.84 -19.92 -7.71
C THR A 242 19.21 -19.77 -6.24
N ARG A 243 19.88 -18.67 -5.83
CA ARG A 243 20.25 -18.40 -4.43
C ARG A 243 19.06 -18.18 -3.50
N PHE A 244 17.89 -17.83 -4.03
CA PHE A 244 16.68 -17.65 -3.24
C PHE A 244 15.94 -18.97 -2.96
N ASN A 245 16.43 -20.10 -3.50
CA ASN A 245 15.92 -21.46 -3.25
C ASN A 245 14.38 -21.58 -3.29
N THR A 246 13.73 -20.84 -4.19
CA THR A 246 12.27 -20.78 -4.29
C THR A 246 11.81 -21.53 -5.53
N LEU A 247 10.96 -22.53 -5.33
CA LEU A 247 10.48 -23.39 -6.38
C LEU A 247 9.68 -22.58 -7.42
N GLY A 248 10.03 -22.75 -8.70
CA GLY A 248 9.40 -22.04 -9.82
C GLY A 248 9.94 -20.64 -10.11
N PHE A 249 10.82 -20.09 -9.26
CA PHE A 249 11.50 -18.82 -9.54
C PHE A 249 12.77 -19.03 -10.37
N SER A 250 12.83 -18.43 -11.55
CA SER A 250 13.96 -18.54 -12.48
C SER A 250 14.50 -17.21 -12.97
N SER A 251 13.71 -16.13 -12.93
CA SER A 251 14.13 -14.82 -13.45
C SER A 251 13.26 -13.71 -12.89
N VAL A 252 13.85 -12.52 -12.74
CA VAL A 252 13.14 -11.27 -12.38
C VAL A 252 11.98 -10.96 -13.32
N SER A 253 12.03 -11.40 -14.58
CA SER A 253 10.94 -11.26 -15.56
C SER A 253 9.62 -11.85 -15.07
N GLN A 254 9.64 -12.93 -14.27
CA GLN A 254 8.44 -13.51 -13.67
C GLN A 254 7.79 -12.57 -12.66
N ILE A 255 8.60 -11.83 -11.89
CA ILE A 255 8.11 -10.85 -10.91
C ILE A 255 7.52 -9.64 -11.63
N TYR A 256 8.18 -9.15 -12.69
CA TYR A 256 7.64 -8.08 -13.54
C TYR A 256 6.25 -8.43 -14.09
N CYS A 257 6.08 -9.64 -14.60
CA CYS A 257 4.80 -10.11 -15.13
C CYS A 257 3.75 -10.42 -14.04
N THR A 258 4.13 -10.46 -12.77
CA THR A 258 3.19 -10.70 -11.67
C THR A 258 2.60 -9.38 -11.18
N ARG A 259 1.29 -9.19 -11.42
CA ARG A 259 0.56 -7.99 -10.97
C ARG A 259 0.56 -7.88 -9.45
N THR A 260 0.83 -6.69 -8.94
CA THR A 260 0.66 -6.37 -7.52
C THR A 260 -0.82 -6.17 -7.17
N SER A 261 -1.27 -6.88 -6.13
CA SER A 261 -2.64 -6.72 -5.61
C SER A 261 -2.86 -5.30 -5.05
N SER A 262 -4.03 -4.73 -5.31
CA SER A 262 -4.43 -3.40 -4.83
C SER A 262 -4.35 -3.22 -3.31
N ARG A 263 -4.41 -4.33 -2.55
CA ARG A 263 -4.26 -4.34 -1.09
C ARG A 263 -2.94 -3.71 -0.64
N TYR A 264 -1.86 -3.87 -1.40
CA TYR A 264 -0.56 -3.33 -1.03
C TYR A 264 -0.50 -1.81 -1.16
N ALA A 265 -1.19 -1.22 -2.14
CA ALA A 265 -1.32 0.22 -2.25
C ALA A 265 -2.08 0.83 -1.05
N LEU A 266 -3.04 0.08 -0.46
CA LEU A 266 -3.74 0.49 0.76
C LEU A 266 -2.84 0.46 2.01
N LEU A 267 -1.79 -0.38 2.03
CA LEU A 267 -0.89 -0.49 3.19
C LEU A 267 -0.11 0.80 3.48
N ARG A 268 0.05 1.65 2.46
CA ARG A 268 0.80 2.91 2.55
C ARG A 268 -0.07 4.15 2.64
N ILE A 269 -1.39 3.96 2.69
CA ILE A 269 -2.37 5.03 2.86
C ILE A 269 -3.12 4.78 4.17
N THR A 270 -3.02 5.75 5.08
CA THR A 270 -3.73 5.67 6.36
C THR A 270 -5.24 5.66 6.13
N PRO A 271 -6.04 5.08 7.05
CA PRO A 271 -7.51 5.11 6.94
C PRO A 271 -8.08 6.51 6.73
N GLU A 272 -7.47 7.53 7.34
CA GLU A 272 -7.92 8.91 7.19
C GLU A 272 -7.59 9.49 5.80
N MET A 273 -6.37 9.25 5.30
CA MET A 273 -6.01 9.65 3.93
C MET A 273 -6.92 8.98 2.91
N GLU A 274 -7.17 7.67 3.08
CA GLU A 274 -8.07 6.90 2.22
C GLU A 274 -9.47 7.51 2.20
N THR A 275 -10.03 7.81 3.38
CA THR A 275 -11.37 8.41 3.51
C THR A 275 -11.44 9.74 2.76
N GLN A 276 -10.46 10.63 2.93
CA GLN A 276 -10.46 11.94 2.27
C GLN A 276 -10.24 11.84 0.76
N LEU A 277 -9.33 10.97 0.30
CA LEU A 277 -9.07 10.76 -1.13
C LEU A 277 -10.27 10.12 -1.83
N ARG A 278 -10.90 9.11 -1.21
CA ARG A 278 -12.12 8.51 -1.75
C ARG A 278 -13.25 9.53 -1.80
N PHE A 279 -13.45 10.34 -0.76
CA PHE A 279 -14.46 11.39 -0.77
C PHE A 279 -14.25 12.37 -1.93
N LEU A 280 -13.00 12.83 -2.12
CA LEU A 280 -12.63 13.70 -3.23
C LEU A 280 -12.97 13.07 -4.59
N LEU A 281 -12.59 11.80 -4.80
CA LEU A 281 -12.72 11.11 -6.09
C LEU A 281 -14.10 10.46 -6.34
N THR A 282 -15.01 10.53 -5.37
CA THR A 282 -16.36 9.92 -5.46
C THR A 282 -17.47 10.98 -5.40
N HIS A 283 -17.25 12.09 -4.70
CA HIS A 283 -18.32 13.04 -4.37
C HIS A 283 -18.04 14.49 -4.75
N VAL A 284 -16.77 14.87 -4.95
CA VAL A 284 -16.43 16.28 -5.24
C VAL A 284 -16.47 16.50 -6.75
N LYS A 285 -17.20 17.55 -7.16
CA LYS A 285 -17.31 17.94 -8.56
C LYS A 285 -16.06 18.65 -9.07
N LEU A 286 -15.71 18.42 -10.34
CA LEU A 286 -14.65 19.11 -11.04
C LEU A 286 -14.93 20.63 -11.05
N GLY A 287 -13.92 21.41 -10.70
CA GLY A 287 -14.01 22.85 -10.43
C GLY A 287 -14.11 23.18 -8.93
N HIS A 288 -14.59 22.26 -8.09
CA HIS A 288 -14.77 22.48 -6.64
C HIS A 288 -13.69 21.83 -5.76
N GLN A 289 -12.74 21.12 -6.35
CA GLN A 289 -11.69 20.38 -5.64
C GLN A 289 -10.70 21.25 -4.86
N LYS A 290 -10.51 22.52 -5.24
CA LYS A 290 -9.40 23.35 -4.74
C LYS A 290 -9.31 23.36 -3.21
N ARG A 291 -10.44 23.56 -2.52
CA ARG A 291 -10.47 23.63 -1.05
C ARG A 291 -10.19 22.27 -0.41
N HIS A 292 -10.74 21.19 -0.96
CA HIS A 292 -10.50 19.82 -0.50
C HIS A 292 -9.03 19.42 -0.65
N LEU A 293 -8.42 19.71 -1.81
CA LEU A 293 -7.00 19.48 -2.06
C LEU A 293 -6.12 20.28 -1.11
N MET A 294 -6.45 21.54 -0.85
CA MET A 294 -5.72 22.37 0.11
C MET A 294 -5.82 21.84 1.54
N TRP A 295 -7.00 21.37 1.97
CA TRP A 295 -7.16 20.75 3.28
C TRP A 295 -6.35 19.46 3.41
N PHE A 296 -6.41 18.61 2.39
CA PHE A 296 -5.63 17.37 2.33
C PHE A 296 -4.13 17.68 2.41
N ALA A 297 -3.64 18.60 1.58
CA ALA A 297 -2.23 18.98 1.56
C ALA A 297 -1.77 19.59 2.89
N ARG A 298 -2.56 20.48 3.48
CA ARG A 298 -2.22 21.08 4.78
C ARG A 298 -2.06 20.02 5.87
N LYS A 299 -2.90 18.99 5.83
CA LYS A 299 -2.90 17.92 6.83
C LYS A 299 -1.79 16.89 6.61
N PHE A 300 -1.55 16.50 5.37
CA PHE A 300 -0.73 15.33 5.07
C PHE A 300 0.56 15.61 4.30
N LEU A 301 0.69 16.76 3.62
CA LEU A 301 1.77 17.06 2.68
C LEU A 301 2.48 18.41 2.95
N SER A 302 2.20 19.06 4.09
CA SER A 302 2.68 20.42 4.37
C SER A 302 4.14 20.49 4.81
N GLU A 303 4.66 19.43 5.42
CA GLU A 303 6.05 19.31 5.84
C GLU A 303 6.94 18.77 4.72
N LEU A 304 8.18 19.28 4.61
CA LEU A 304 9.11 19.00 3.49
C LEU A 304 9.43 17.51 3.29
N ASP A 305 9.35 16.72 4.36
CA ASP A 305 9.69 15.30 4.34
C ASP A 305 8.48 14.41 4.06
N LYS A 306 7.27 14.93 4.28
CA LYS A 306 6.02 14.23 3.97
C LYS A 306 5.73 14.14 2.48
N GLU A 307 6.51 14.79 1.62
CA GLU A 307 6.35 14.72 0.16
C GLU A 307 6.62 13.29 -0.39
N THR A 308 7.36 12.42 0.31
CA THR A 308 7.63 11.06 -0.18
C THR A 308 6.36 10.21 -0.29
N VAL A 309 5.33 10.49 0.52
CA VAL A 309 4.02 9.80 0.47
C VAL A 309 3.27 10.03 -0.84
N ILE A 310 3.66 11.03 -1.64
CA ILE A 310 3.04 11.29 -2.95
C ILE A 310 3.13 10.08 -3.87
N VAL A 311 4.26 9.37 -3.83
CA VAL A 311 4.46 8.13 -4.61
C VAL A 311 3.39 7.10 -4.23
N ASP A 312 3.13 6.95 -2.93
CA ASP A 312 2.13 6.03 -2.40
C ASP A 312 0.70 6.46 -2.76
N ILE A 313 0.41 7.77 -2.72
CA ILE A 313 -0.89 8.32 -3.15
C ILE A 313 -1.12 8.09 -4.64
N VAL A 314 -0.11 8.27 -5.49
CA VAL A 314 -0.21 7.98 -6.93
C VAL A 314 -0.51 6.49 -7.16
N ARG A 315 0.20 5.57 -6.48
CA ARG A 315 -0.09 4.13 -6.56
C ARG A 315 -1.51 3.82 -6.07
N PHE A 316 -1.98 4.45 -4.99
CA PHE A 316 -3.35 4.27 -4.50
C PHE A 316 -4.40 4.72 -5.53
N ILE A 317 -4.26 5.91 -6.11
CA ILE A 317 -5.20 6.44 -7.10
C ILE A 317 -5.25 5.53 -8.34
N CYS A 318 -4.11 5.02 -8.78
CA CYS A 318 -4.04 4.12 -9.94
C CYS A 318 -4.59 2.72 -9.62
N CYS A 319 -4.20 2.14 -8.49
CA CYS A 319 -4.35 0.69 -8.23
C CYS A 319 -5.47 0.31 -7.26
N ALA A 320 -5.89 1.21 -6.37
CA ALA A 320 -6.83 0.90 -5.27
C ALA A 320 -8.11 1.74 -5.29
N HIS A 321 -8.18 2.76 -6.16
CA HIS A 321 -9.39 3.53 -6.41
C HIS A 321 -9.80 3.41 -7.88
N HIS A 322 -10.75 2.51 -8.15
CA HIS A 322 -11.37 2.31 -9.46
C HIS A 322 -12.84 2.75 -9.37
N PRO A 323 -13.17 3.99 -9.78
CA PRO A 323 -14.54 4.47 -9.76
C PRO A 323 -15.43 3.60 -10.66
N PRO A 324 -16.70 3.37 -10.29
CA PRO A 324 -17.66 2.72 -11.18
C PRO A 324 -18.05 3.66 -12.32
N ASN A 325 -18.66 3.13 -13.38
CA ASN A 325 -18.95 3.85 -14.63
C ASN A 325 -19.81 5.11 -14.40
N GLU A 326 -20.73 5.07 -13.44
CA GLU A 326 -21.59 6.21 -13.10
C GLU A 326 -20.78 7.40 -12.61
N ILE A 327 -19.67 7.14 -11.91
CA ILE A 327 -18.76 8.19 -11.45
C ILE A 327 -17.90 8.68 -12.61
N ILE A 328 -17.36 7.78 -13.44
CA ILE A 328 -16.53 8.12 -14.60
C ILE A 328 -17.28 9.02 -15.58
N GLN A 329 -18.59 8.79 -15.76
CA GLN A 329 -19.45 9.56 -16.66
C GLN A 329 -20.08 10.81 -16.01
N SER A 330 -19.78 11.09 -14.74
CA SER A 330 -20.33 12.24 -14.02
C SER A 330 -19.39 13.45 -14.04
N ASP A 331 -19.76 14.50 -13.31
CA ASP A 331 -18.95 15.71 -13.13
C ASP A 331 -18.00 15.63 -11.93
N VAL A 332 -17.80 14.44 -11.35
CA VAL A 332 -16.83 14.21 -10.26
C VAL A 332 -15.39 14.42 -10.75
N VAL A 333 -14.53 14.91 -9.85
CA VAL A 333 -13.11 15.15 -10.14
C VAL A 333 -12.45 13.84 -10.60
N PRO A 334 -11.90 13.80 -11.82
CA PRO A 334 -11.31 12.57 -12.34
C PRO A 334 -9.94 12.32 -11.70
N ARG A 335 -9.57 11.03 -11.65
CA ARG A 335 -8.31 10.56 -11.04
C ARG A 335 -7.08 11.27 -11.60
N TRP A 336 -7.02 11.46 -12.92
CA TRP A 336 -5.90 12.12 -13.59
C TRP A 336 -5.72 13.57 -13.13
N ALA A 337 -6.78 14.28 -12.77
CA ALA A 337 -6.69 15.67 -12.33
C ALA A 337 -6.03 15.79 -10.96
N VAL A 338 -6.31 14.84 -10.05
CA VAL A 338 -5.66 14.79 -8.73
C VAL A 338 -4.18 14.41 -8.87
N ILE A 339 -3.84 13.47 -9.75
CA ILE A 339 -2.43 13.13 -10.05
C ILE A 339 -1.71 14.34 -10.66
N GLY A 340 -2.34 15.04 -11.62
CA GLY A 340 -1.80 16.27 -12.20
C GLY A 340 -1.54 17.35 -11.14
N TRP A 341 -2.45 17.52 -10.19
CA TRP A 341 -2.25 18.42 -9.05
C TRP A 341 -1.07 18.01 -8.16
N LEU A 342 -0.92 16.72 -7.83
CA LEU A 342 0.22 16.20 -7.06
C LEU A 342 1.54 16.50 -7.77
N LEU A 343 1.61 16.15 -9.07
CA LEU A 343 2.82 16.31 -9.88
C LEU A 343 3.15 17.78 -10.20
N THR A 344 2.19 18.71 -10.16
CA THR A 344 2.45 20.15 -10.36
C THR A 344 2.82 20.86 -9.07
N THR A 345 2.20 20.49 -7.95
CA THR A 345 2.34 21.22 -6.68
C THR A 345 3.64 20.88 -5.95
N PHE A 346 4.08 19.62 -6.02
CA PHE A 346 5.17 19.09 -5.19
C PHE A 346 6.40 18.70 -6.01
N ARG A 347 6.94 19.66 -6.77
CA ARG A 347 8.14 19.50 -7.62
C ARG A 347 9.45 19.92 -6.95
N ARG A 348 9.47 20.06 -5.63
CA ARG A 348 10.63 20.65 -4.92
C ARG A 348 11.86 19.74 -4.96
N LYS A 349 11.66 18.42 -4.93
CA LYS A 349 12.69 17.40 -4.92
C LYS A 349 12.58 16.56 -6.21
N ASN A 350 13.54 16.71 -7.12
CA ASN A 350 13.56 16.02 -8.43
C ASN A 350 13.35 14.50 -8.33
N TYR A 351 13.90 13.86 -7.28
CA TYR A 351 13.74 12.41 -7.11
C TYR A 351 12.30 12.00 -6.75
N ILE A 352 11.56 12.83 -6.00
CA ILE A 352 10.16 12.54 -5.64
C ILE A 352 9.31 12.62 -6.91
N GLU A 353 9.54 13.65 -7.73
CA GLU A 353 8.87 13.79 -9.02
C GLU A 353 9.17 12.57 -9.94
N ALA A 354 10.44 12.16 -10.05
CA ALA A 354 10.82 10.98 -10.82
C ALA A 354 10.15 9.70 -10.30
N ASN A 355 10.15 9.48 -8.98
CA ASN A 355 9.52 8.31 -8.37
C ASN A 355 7.99 8.34 -8.51
N ALA A 356 7.36 9.51 -8.49
CA ALA A 356 5.92 9.65 -8.71
C ALA A 356 5.55 9.39 -10.18
N LYS A 357 6.35 9.86 -11.14
CA LYS A 357 6.20 9.52 -12.58
C LYS A 357 6.41 8.01 -12.81
N LEU A 358 7.39 7.41 -12.15
CA LEU A 358 7.60 5.96 -12.20
C LEU A 358 6.40 5.21 -11.63
N ALA A 359 5.87 5.63 -10.47
CA ALA A 359 4.68 5.03 -9.88
C ALA A 359 3.44 5.13 -10.79
N LEU A 360 3.31 6.22 -11.55
CA LEU A 360 2.25 6.44 -12.54
C LEU A 360 2.38 5.50 -13.74
N PHE A 361 3.60 5.27 -14.23
CA PHE A 361 3.87 4.40 -15.38
C PHE A 361 4.22 2.95 -15.01
N TYR A 362 4.27 2.59 -13.73
CA TYR A 362 4.81 1.29 -13.33
C TYR A 362 4.03 0.10 -13.91
N ASP A 363 2.70 0.21 -13.94
CA ASP A 363 1.84 -0.81 -14.52
C ASP A 363 1.83 -0.80 -16.05
N TRP A 364 2.32 0.28 -16.69
CA TRP A 364 2.48 0.35 -18.14
C TRP A 364 3.65 -0.50 -18.62
N LEU A 365 4.77 -0.48 -17.89
CA LEU A 365 6.00 -1.15 -18.30
C LEU A 365 5.79 -2.64 -18.56
N PHE A 366 4.97 -3.30 -17.74
CA PHE A 366 4.77 -4.75 -17.81
C PHE A 366 3.31 -5.12 -18.07
N PHE A 367 2.58 -4.24 -18.77
CA PHE A 367 1.15 -4.39 -18.98
C PHE A 367 0.80 -5.64 -19.79
N ASP A 368 -0.09 -6.47 -19.25
CA ASP A 368 -0.72 -7.59 -19.96
C ASP A 368 -2.25 -7.50 -19.81
N GLU A 369 -2.97 -7.29 -20.90
CA GLU A 369 -4.44 -7.17 -20.92
C GLU A 369 -5.16 -8.37 -20.27
N ARG A 370 -4.53 -9.55 -20.24
CA ARG A 370 -5.13 -10.76 -19.64
C ARG A 370 -5.17 -10.71 -18.11
N MET A 371 -4.24 -9.97 -17.50
CA MET A 371 -3.99 -10.00 -16.05
C MET A 371 -4.19 -8.62 -15.39
N ASP A 372 -3.85 -7.57 -16.13
CA ASP A 372 -3.83 -6.19 -15.66
C ASP A 372 -5.16 -5.48 -15.95
N ASN A 373 -5.47 -4.50 -15.10
CA ASN A 373 -6.70 -3.72 -15.23
C ASN A 373 -6.39 -2.41 -15.96
N ILE A 374 -7.19 -2.08 -16.98
CA ILE A 374 -7.12 -0.80 -17.71
C ILE A 374 -7.17 0.42 -16.76
N MET A 375 -7.87 0.30 -15.65
CA MET A 375 -7.98 1.35 -14.64
C MET A 375 -6.64 1.68 -13.96
N ASN A 376 -5.63 0.80 -14.01
CA ASN A 376 -4.29 1.08 -13.50
C ASN A 376 -3.49 1.99 -14.43
N ILE A 377 -3.76 1.95 -15.74
CA ILE A 377 -2.98 2.65 -16.75
C ILE A 377 -3.69 3.91 -17.30
N GLU A 378 -5.03 3.97 -17.26
CA GLU A 378 -5.79 5.12 -17.77
C GLU A 378 -5.38 6.49 -17.17
N PRO A 379 -5.00 6.64 -15.88
CA PRO A 379 -4.81 7.97 -15.33
C PRO A 379 -3.64 8.71 -15.98
N ALA A 380 -2.62 7.97 -16.42
CA ALA A 380 -1.44 8.53 -17.08
C ALA A 380 -1.78 9.11 -18.46
N ILE A 381 -2.51 8.34 -19.28
CA ILE A 381 -2.88 8.80 -20.64
C ILE A 381 -3.87 9.96 -20.58
N LEU A 382 -4.85 9.91 -19.69
CA LEU A 382 -5.83 10.97 -19.53
C LEU A 382 -5.16 12.24 -19.00
N LEU A 383 -4.20 12.14 -18.07
CA LEU A 383 -3.40 13.28 -17.64
C LEU A 383 -2.64 13.89 -18.81
N MET A 384 -1.98 13.08 -19.64
CA MET A 384 -1.25 13.55 -20.82
C MET A 384 -2.16 14.27 -21.81
N VAL A 385 -3.30 13.68 -22.17
CA VAL A 385 -4.22 14.26 -23.18
C VAL A 385 -4.92 15.51 -22.66
N HIS A 386 -5.49 15.48 -21.45
CA HIS A 386 -6.21 16.63 -20.90
C HIS A 386 -5.29 17.79 -20.51
N SER A 387 -3.99 17.57 -20.39
CA SER A 387 -3.02 18.64 -20.15
C SER A 387 -2.66 19.42 -21.40
N ILE A 388 -2.85 18.88 -22.62
CA ILE A 388 -2.42 19.54 -23.88
C ILE A 388 -2.96 20.98 -24.02
N PRO A 389 -4.25 21.29 -23.77
CA PRO A 389 -4.78 22.62 -24.06
C PRO A 389 -4.22 23.75 -23.18
N GLN A 390 -3.84 23.45 -21.93
CA GLN A 390 -3.47 24.49 -20.94
C GLN A 390 -2.13 24.25 -20.24
N TYR A 391 -1.66 23.00 -20.21
CA TYR A 391 -0.50 22.54 -19.42
C TYR A 391 0.37 21.57 -20.24
N VAL A 392 0.62 21.86 -21.52
CA VAL A 392 1.35 20.96 -22.45
C VAL A 392 2.71 20.48 -21.90
N GLU A 393 3.35 21.26 -21.05
CA GLU A 393 4.60 20.87 -20.38
C GLU A 393 4.45 19.61 -19.52
N MET A 394 3.28 19.39 -18.91
CA MET A 394 2.99 18.12 -18.23
C MET A 394 3.02 16.97 -19.23
N THR A 395 2.43 17.14 -20.42
CA THR A 395 2.45 16.12 -21.48
C THR A 395 3.88 15.86 -21.98
N ASN A 396 4.66 16.91 -22.27
CA ASN A 396 6.07 16.77 -22.69
C ASN A 396 6.87 15.96 -21.66
N THR A 397 6.82 16.37 -20.39
CA THR A 397 7.61 15.74 -19.32
C THR A 397 7.19 14.29 -19.03
N LEU A 398 5.91 13.94 -19.18
CA LEU A 398 5.44 12.57 -19.01
C LEU A 398 5.81 11.68 -20.20
N VAL A 399 5.68 12.17 -21.43
CA VAL A 399 6.10 11.44 -22.63
C VAL A 399 7.62 11.23 -22.63
N GLU A 400 8.38 12.28 -22.34
CA GLU A 400 9.84 12.19 -22.20
C GLU A 400 10.23 11.14 -21.15
N PHE A 401 9.62 11.18 -19.97
CA PHE A 401 9.90 10.20 -18.92
C PHE A 401 9.56 8.77 -19.35
N LEU A 402 8.42 8.56 -20.01
CA LEU A 402 8.05 7.23 -20.52
C LEU A 402 9.06 6.70 -21.54
N LEU A 403 9.51 7.55 -22.47
CA LEU A 403 10.55 7.17 -23.44
C LEU A 403 11.89 6.86 -22.76
N LEU A 404 12.26 7.63 -21.72
CA LEU A 404 13.45 7.35 -20.91
C LEU A 404 13.36 5.98 -20.21
N LEU A 405 12.18 5.60 -19.69
CA LEU A 405 11.98 4.28 -19.09
C LEU A 405 12.13 3.14 -20.11
N LEU A 406 11.58 3.30 -21.31
CA LEU A 406 11.71 2.31 -22.39
C LEU A 406 13.17 2.03 -22.75
N ASP A 407 14.02 3.06 -22.71
CA ASP A 407 15.42 2.93 -23.10
C ASP A 407 16.34 2.50 -21.96
N ASN A 408 15.99 2.79 -20.70
CA ASN A 408 16.93 2.70 -19.58
C ASN A 408 16.46 1.92 -18.35
N TYR A 409 15.18 1.51 -18.24
CA TYR A 409 14.69 0.88 -16.99
C TYR A 409 15.32 -0.50 -16.74
N ASP A 410 15.24 -1.40 -17.71
CA ASP A 410 15.93 -2.69 -17.72
C ASP A 410 16.29 -3.03 -19.17
N MET A 411 17.57 -2.87 -19.52
CA MET A 411 18.06 -3.10 -20.88
C MET A 411 18.02 -4.58 -21.29
N GLU A 412 18.15 -5.51 -20.33
CA GLU A 412 18.10 -6.95 -20.62
C GLU A 412 16.67 -7.40 -20.93
N HIS A 413 15.68 -6.75 -20.33
CA HIS A 413 14.26 -7.05 -20.51
C HIS A 413 13.51 -5.97 -21.32
N LYS A 414 14.22 -5.21 -22.15
CA LYS A 414 13.65 -4.11 -22.95
C LYS A 414 12.45 -4.55 -23.80
N ASP A 415 12.49 -5.75 -24.36
CA ASP A 415 11.39 -6.29 -25.18
C ASP A 415 10.09 -6.44 -24.40
N ILE A 416 10.16 -6.85 -23.12
CA ILE A 416 8.99 -6.96 -22.24
C ILE A 416 8.40 -5.57 -22.00
N ILE A 417 9.29 -4.59 -21.75
CA ILE A 417 8.91 -3.21 -21.47
C ILE A 417 8.24 -2.54 -22.68
N VAL A 418 8.85 -2.65 -23.85
CA VAL A 418 8.31 -2.14 -25.12
C VAL A 418 6.96 -2.79 -25.42
N LYS A 419 6.85 -4.12 -25.25
CA LYS A 419 5.59 -4.84 -25.44
C LYS A 419 4.51 -4.38 -24.47
N GLY A 420 4.83 -4.19 -23.19
CA GLY A 420 3.90 -3.72 -22.17
C GLY A 420 3.33 -2.35 -22.53
N VAL A 421 4.20 -1.36 -22.75
CA VAL A 421 3.78 0.01 -23.08
C VAL A 421 2.98 0.07 -24.38
N SER A 422 3.41 -0.63 -25.44
CA SER A 422 2.66 -0.68 -26.69
C SER A 422 1.31 -1.39 -26.57
N SER A 423 1.18 -2.38 -25.67
CA SER A 423 -0.10 -3.05 -25.40
C SER A 423 -1.02 -2.14 -24.60
N ALA A 424 -0.49 -1.38 -23.64
CA ALA A 424 -1.24 -0.37 -22.89
C ALA A 424 -1.84 0.69 -23.83
N PHE A 425 -1.04 1.29 -24.72
CA PHE A 425 -1.53 2.28 -25.69
C PHE A 425 -2.65 1.73 -26.59
N ARG A 426 -2.44 0.56 -27.19
CA ARG A 426 -3.44 -0.08 -28.07
C ARG A 426 -4.73 -0.39 -27.33
N LEU A 427 -4.64 -0.89 -26.09
CA LEU A 427 -5.83 -1.18 -25.29
C LEU A 427 -6.61 0.11 -24.99
N LEU A 428 -5.93 1.16 -24.54
CA LEU A 428 -6.54 2.44 -24.17
C LEU A 428 -7.29 3.09 -25.35
N GLU A 429 -6.73 3.01 -26.56
CA GLU A 429 -7.40 3.44 -27.79
C GLU A 429 -8.58 2.51 -28.15
N SER A 430 -8.37 1.18 -28.14
CA SER A 430 -9.42 0.20 -28.52
C SER A 430 -10.65 0.22 -27.60
N LYS A 431 -10.47 0.58 -26.33
CA LYS A 431 -11.54 0.72 -25.33
C LYS A 431 -12.13 2.13 -25.29
N GLY A 432 -11.64 3.05 -26.12
CA GLY A 432 -12.14 4.42 -26.22
C GLY A 432 -11.82 5.29 -25.00
N VAL A 433 -10.82 4.93 -24.18
CA VAL A 433 -10.32 5.82 -23.11
C VAL A 433 -9.78 7.10 -23.72
N ILE A 434 -9.13 6.98 -24.88
CA ILE A 434 -8.84 8.07 -25.80
C ILE A 434 -9.39 7.72 -27.18
N GLN A 435 -9.77 8.73 -27.97
CA GLN A 435 -10.36 8.51 -29.29
C GLN A 435 -9.35 8.04 -30.33
N SER A 436 -8.14 8.61 -30.32
CA SER A 436 -7.05 8.25 -31.21
C SER A 436 -5.71 8.64 -30.58
N LEU A 437 -4.68 7.82 -30.80
CA LEU A 437 -3.29 8.14 -30.43
C LEU A 437 -2.72 9.35 -31.19
N ASP A 438 -3.38 9.78 -32.28
CA ASP A 438 -3.05 10.99 -33.04
C ASP A 438 -3.06 12.26 -32.19
N VAL A 439 -3.85 12.27 -31.11
CA VAL A 439 -3.88 13.36 -30.14
C VAL A 439 -2.50 13.62 -29.52
N LEU A 440 -1.62 12.61 -29.48
CA LEU A 440 -0.23 12.72 -29.04
C LEU A 440 0.74 12.74 -30.22
N THR A 441 0.66 11.77 -31.15
CA THR A 441 1.65 11.61 -32.24
C THR A 441 1.61 12.74 -33.26
N SER A 442 0.45 13.36 -33.45
CA SER A 442 0.24 14.47 -34.40
C SER A 442 0.05 15.83 -33.71
N CYS A 443 0.30 15.90 -32.39
CA CYS A 443 0.09 17.11 -31.60
C CYS A 443 1.06 18.24 -32.01
N PRO A 444 0.60 19.40 -32.52
CA PRO A 444 1.51 20.44 -33.00
C PRO A 444 2.33 21.08 -31.88
N THR A 445 1.82 21.08 -30.64
CA THR A 445 2.46 21.70 -29.46
C THR A 445 3.43 20.77 -28.74
N LEU A 446 3.41 19.47 -29.03
CA LEU A 446 4.35 18.50 -28.46
C LEU A 446 5.70 18.58 -29.20
N SER A 447 6.80 18.39 -28.46
CA SER A 447 8.14 18.37 -29.04
C SER A 447 8.25 17.36 -30.21
N PRO A 448 8.86 17.73 -31.36
CA PRO A 448 9.01 16.84 -32.51
C PRO A 448 9.71 15.52 -32.19
N SER A 449 10.77 15.54 -31.36
CA SER A 449 11.52 14.34 -30.97
C SER A 449 10.67 13.35 -30.17
N LEU A 450 9.78 13.85 -29.31
CA LEU A 450 8.87 13.04 -28.51
C LEU A 450 7.80 12.38 -29.39
N LYS A 451 7.25 13.13 -30.36
CA LYS A 451 6.31 12.59 -31.35
C LYS A 451 6.91 11.49 -32.20
N GLU A 452 8.16 11.69 -32.64
CA GLU A 452 8.89 10.69 -33.41
C GLU A 452 9.16 9.44 -32.57
N GLY A 453 9.55 9.61 -31.30
CA GLY A 453 9.71 8.51 -30.34
C GLY A 453 8.44 7.68 -30.15
N LEU A 454 7.31 8.33 -29.91
CA LEU A 454 6.00 7.67 -29.80
C LEU A 454 5.61 6.95 -31.10
N SER A 455 5.82 7.58 -32.25
CA SER A 455 5.49 6.99 -33.55
C SER A 455 6.32 5.73 -33.80
N ARG A 456 7.62 5.74 -33.50
CA ARG A 456 8.50 4.56 -33.60
C ARG A 456 8.04 3.42 -32.69
N LEU A 457 7.65 3.73 -31.45
CA LEU A 457 7.14 2.75 -30.49
C LEU A 457 5.87 2.05 -31.00
N LEU A 458 4.93 2.82 -31.54
CA LEU A 458 3.66 2.29 -32.02
C LEU A 458 3.82 1.49 -33.33
N LEU A 459 4.73 1.92 -34.22
CA LEU A 459 5.02 1.24 -35.48
C LEU A 459 5.78 -0.09 -35.31
N SER A 460 6.69 -0.17 -34.35
CA SER A 460 7.52 -1.38 -34.13
C SER A 460 6.69 -2.60 -33.73
N CYS A 461 5.56 -2.40 -33.04
CA CYS A 461 4.66 -3.47 -32.63
C CYS A 461 3.68 -3.94 -33.72
N GLY A 462 3.41 -3.12 -34.74
CA GLY A 462 2.57 -3.52 -35.88
C GLY A 462 3.18 -4.65 -36.71
N LYS A 463 4.51 -4.87 -36.63
CA LYS A 463 5.23 -5.92 -37.35
C LYS A 463 5.36 -7.25 -36.59
N LEU A 464 5.12 -7.28 -35.28
CA LEU A 464 5.20 -8.51 -34.47
C LEU A 464 3.93 -9.39 -34.54
N GLY A 465 2.88 -8.94 -35.22
CA GLY A 465 1.60 -9.67 -35.37
C GLY A 465 1.59 -10.75 -36.46
N ILE A 466 2.72 -10.99 -37.16
CA ILE A 466 2.82 -12.03 -38.19
C ILE A 466 4.06 -12.89 -37.91
N SER A 467 3.98 -13.80 -36.95
CA SER A 467 4.86 -14.97 -36.94
C SER A 467 4.24 -16.16 -36.24
N LYS A 468 3.95 -17.15 -37.09
CA LYS A 468 3.72 -18.58 -36.85
C LYS A 468 2.58 -18.93 -35.90
N GLU A 469 1.39 -19.04 -36.49
CA GLU A 469 0.45 -20.09 -36.13
C GLU A 469 1.22 -21.41 -35.99
N PHE A 470 1.13 -22.02 -34.81
CA PHE A 470 1.46 -23.42 -34.63
C PHE A 470 0.48 -24.22 -35.49
N LEU A 471 0.92 -24.64 -36.67
CA LEU A 471 0.23 -25.67 -37.44
C LEU A 471 0.16 -26.93 -36.57
N PRO A 472 -1.03 -27.56 -36.41
CA PRO A 472 -1.11 -28.88 -35.81
C PRO A 472 -0.38 -29.89 -36.69
N VAL A 473 0.49 -30.69 -36.08
CA VAL A 473 1.13 -31.84 -36.72
C VAL A 473 0.03 -32.78 -37.23
N PRO A 474 0.05 -33.23 -38.49
CA PRO A 474 -0.95 -34.15 -39.00
C PRO A 474 -0.73 -35.53 -38.37
N ILE A 475 -1.74 -36.01 -37.67
CA ILE A 475 -1.83 -37.38 -37.15
C ILE A 475 -1.94 -38.31 -38.36
N GLN A 476 -0.96 -39.21 -38.53
CA GLN A 476 -1.07 -40.32 -39.49
C GLN A 476 -2.09 -41.35 -38.99
N PRO A 477 -2.98 -41.86 -39.84
CA PRO A 477 -3.93 -42.88 -39.46
C PRO A 477 -3.30 -44.28 -39.53
N GLY A 478 -3.42 -45.02 -38.43
CA GLY A 478 -3.52 -46.48 -38.45
C GLY A 478 -2.23 -47.26 -38.26
N GLN A 479 -2.08 -47.85 -37.07
CA GLN A 479 -1.75 -49.28 -36.97
C GLN A 479 -2.37 -49.87 -35.70
N GLN A 480 -3.23 -50.86 -35.94
CA GLN A 480 -3.98 -51.68 -34.99
C GLN A 480 -3.12 -52.89 -34.55
N MET A 481 -3.46 -53.44 -33.38
CA MET A 481 -3.08 -54.77 -32.83
C MET A 481 -1.62 -54.87 -32.35
N VAL A 482 -1.29 -55.28 -31.11
CA VAL A 482 -1.87 -56.23 -30.15
C VAL A 482 -1.65 -55.71 -28.73
#